data_AF-A0A562CGD5-F1
#
_entry.id   AF-A0A562CGD5-F1
#
_cell.length_a   1.000
_cell.length_b   1.000
_cell.length_c   1.000
_cell.angle_alpha   90.00
_cell.angle_beta   90.00
_cell.angle_gamma   90.00
#
_symmetry.space_group_name_H-M   'P 1'
#
loop_
_entity.id
_entity.type
_entity.pdbx_description
1 polymer ?
#
loop_
_entity_poly.entity_id
_entity_poly.type
_entity_poly.pdbx_seq_one_letter_code
_entity_poly.pdbx_strand_id
1 'polypeptide(L)'
;MRSPEFSEDQLIAGVAAAAAELGEPLTAAAYDAWQRAHDDAASPALLIRRIGSWNEACARAGVAANKTRSYSRRWTDDDVVAIVASYLRSPGATGSYADYSEWAKQQEGAPSGPTLRQRFSWAEVKKRAQEPG
;
A
#
# COMPACT_ATOMS: atom_id res chain seq x y z
N MET A 1 26.59 -13.34 13.89
CA MET A 1 26.15 -14.21 12.78
C MET A 1 26.21 -13.39 11.50
N ARG A 2 26.94 -13.85 10.48
CA ARG A 2 26.96 -13.18 9.17
C ARG A 2 25.59 -13.40 8.53
N SER A 3 24.91 -12.33 8.12
CA SER A 3 23.71 -12.47 7.29
C SER A 3 24.12 -13.14 5.98
N PRO A 4 23.37 -14.14 5.49
CA PRO A 4 23.63 -14.70 4.18
C PRO A 4 23.56 -13.57 3.14
N GLU A 5 24.54 -13.51 2.24
CA GLU A 5 24.50 -12.57 1.12
C GLU A 5 23.51 -13.12 0.08
N PHE A 6 22.23 -12.78 0.25
CA PHE A 6 21.21 -13.11 -0.73
C PHE A 6 21.34 -12.21 -1.96
N SER A 7 21.53 -12.82 -3.12
CA SER A 7 21.40 -12.16 -4.43
C SER A 7 19.93 -11.90 -4.74
N GLU A 8 19.62 -10.91 -5.61
CA GLU A 8 18.24 -10.63 -6.00
C GLU A 8 17.51 -11.86 -6.56
N ASP A 9 18.20 -12.68 -7.37
CA ASP A 9 17.64 -13.93 -7.90
C ASP A 9 17.28 -14.94 -6.81
N GLN A 10 18.08 -15.03 -5.73
CA GLN A 10 17.78 -15.90 -4.60
C GLN A 10 16.57 -15.40 -3.80
N LEU A 11 16.42 -14.08 -3.67
CA LEU A 11 15.25 -13.48 -3.04
C LEU A 11 13.98 -13.79 -3.84
N ILE A 12 14.06 -13.70 -5.16
CA ILE A 12 12.95 -14.00 -6.08
C ILE A 12 12.61 -15.50 -6.04
N ALA A 13 13.63 -16.37 -6.05
CA ALA A 13 13.46 -17.81 -5.96
C ALA A 13 12.79 -18.23 -4.64
N GLY A 14 13.15 -17.60 -3.51
CA GLY A 14 12.51 -17.86 -2.23
C GLY A 14 11.02 -17.53 -2.22
N VAL A 15 10.60 -16.45 -2.88
CA VAL A 15 9.18 -16.09 -3.04
C VAL A 15 8.43 -17.12 -3.88
N ALA A 16 9.04 -17.59 -4.98
CA ALA A 16 8.46 -18.62 -5.83
C ALA A 16 8.31 -19.97 -5.08
N ALA A 17 9.32 -20.36 -4.30
CA ALA A 17 9.27 -21.58 -3.48
C ALA A 17 8.15 -21.51 -2.44
N ALA A 18 8.05 -20.40 -1.70
CA ALA A 18 6.99 -20.20 -0.73
C ALA A 18 5.60 -20.23 -1.37
N ALA A 19 5.43 -19.67 -2.57
CA ALA A 19 4.17 -19.72 -3.31
C ALA A 19 3.82 -21.13 -3.78
N ALA A 20 4.81 -21.92 -4.20
CA ALA A 20 4.60 -23.31 -4.59
C ALA A 20 4.12 -24.18 -3.41
N GLU A 21 4.57 -23.89 -2.19
CA GLU A 21 4.18 -24.63 -0.98
C GLU A 21 2.88 -24.13 -0.35
N LEU A 22 2.72 -22.82 -0.22
CA LEU A 22 1.57 -22.21 0.47
C LEU A 22 0.39 -21.91 -0.46
N GLY A 23 0.64 -21.91 -1.77
CA GLY A 23 -0.31 -21.51 -2.79
C GLY A 23 -0.41 -20.00 -3.01
N GLU A 24 -1.13 -19.65 -4.07
CA GLU A 24 -1.39 -18.28 -4.48
C GLU A 24 -2.84 -17.87 -4.14
N PRO A 25 -3.08 -16.61 -3.73
CA PRO A 25 -2.13 -15.50 -3.71
C PRO A 25 -1.29 -15.43 -2.42
N LEU A 26 0.02 -15.26 -2.56
CA LEU A 26 0.98 -15.26 -1.44
C LEU A 26 0.96 -13.91 -0.69
N THR A 27 0.76 -13.95 0.63
CA THR A 27 0.82 -12.76 1.50
C THR A 27 2.20 -12.59 2.12
N ALA A 28 2.62 -11.36 2.40
CA ALA A 28 3.87 -11.10 3.13
C ALA A 28 3.89 -11.76 4.53
N ALA A 29 2.73 -11.87 5.18
CA ALA A 29 2.61 -12.53 6.49
C ALA A 29 2.77 -14.05 6.40
N ALA A 30 2.18 -14.68 5.38
CA ALA A 30 2.35 -16.11 5.14
C ALA A 30 3.80 -16.44 4.78
N TYR A 31 4.44 -15.60 3.96
CA TYR A 31 5.87 -15.73 3.66
C TYR A 31 6.75 -15.53 4.90
N ASP A 32 6.47 -14.54 5.77
CA ASP A 32 7.22 -14.37 7.03
C ASP A 32 7.10 -15.60 7.95
N ALA A 33 5.93 -16.23 8.00
CA ALA A 33 5.74 -17.47 8.74
C ALA A 33 6.51 -18.64 8.11
N TRP A 34 6.44 -18.78 6.78
CA TRP A 34 7.12 -19.83 6.03
C TRP A 34 8.65 -19.71 6.13
N GLN A 35 9.20 -18.51 5.97
CA GLN A 35 10.66 -18.28 6.03
C GLN A 35 11.24 -18.62 7.41
N ARG A 36 10.45 -18.51 8.50
CA ARG A 36 10.93 -18.88 9.84
C ARG A 36 11.20 -20.38 9.99
N ALA A 37 10.62 -21.20 9.11
CA ALA A 37 10.87 -22.63 9.05
C ALA A 37 11.94 -23.01 8.00
N HIS A 38 12.47 -22.02 7.24
CA HIS A 38 13.39 -22.23 6.13
C HIS A 38 14.62 -21.31 6.28
N ASP A 39 15.75 -21.88 6.71
CA ASP A 39 16.99 -21.13 6.95
C ASP A 39 17.61 -20.52 5.67
N ASP A 40 17.22 -21.02 4.50
CA ASP A 40 17.63 -20.58 3.17
C ASP A 40 16.71 -19.50 2.57
N ALA A 41 15.66 -19.11 3.28
CA ALA A 41 14.77 -18.04 2.87
C ALA A 41 15.18 -16.70 3.50
N ALA A 42 15.09 -15.62 2.71
CA ALA A 42 15.36 -14.28 3.20
C ALA A 42 14.14 -13.69 3.91
N SER A 43 14.38 -12.84 4.91
CA SER A 43 13.30 -12.13 5.59
C SER A 43 12.58 -11.15 4.64
N PRO A 44 11.27 -10.88 4.86
CA PRO A 44 10.52 -9.91 4.07
C PRO A 44 11.17 -8.51 4.07
N ALA A 45 11.79 -8.11 5.18
CA ALA A 45 12.46 -6.82 5.31
C ALA A 45 13.71 -6.71 4.41
N LEU A 46 14.51 -7.77 4.33
CA LEU A 46 15.67 -7.80 3.42
C LEU A 46 15.22 -7.77 1.97
N LEU A 47 14.18 -8.51 1.65
CA LEU A 47 13.58 -8.55 0.32
C LEU A 47 13.05 -7.18 -0.11
N ILE A 48 12.29 -6.49 0.74
CA ILE A 48 11.81 -5.12 0.47
C ILE A 48 12.99 -4.15 0.32
N ARG A 49 14.03 -4.26 1.16
CA ARG A 49 15.21 -3.38 1.06
C ARG A 49 15.99 -3.56 -0.25
N ARG A 50 16.06 -4.78 -0.80
CA ARG A 50 16.83 -5.10 -2.01
C ARG A 50 16.00 -4.91 -3.29
N ILE A 51 14.79 -5.44 -3.32
CA ILE A 51 13.91 -5.46 -4.48
C ILE A 51 13.03 -4.19 -4.57
N GLY A 52 12.74 -3.56 -3.43
CA GLY A 52 11.95 -2.32 -3.34
C GLY A 52 10.56 -2.52 -2.73
N SER A 53 9.82 -3.55 -3.16
CA SER A 53 8.50 -3.85 -2.57
C SER A 53 8.13 -5.34 -2.66
N TRP A 54 7.24 -5.79 -1.76
CA TRP A 54 6.68 -7.14 -1.78
C TRP A 54 6.00 -7.46 -3.13
N ASN A 55 5.25 -6.50 -3.65
CA ASN A 55 4.56 -6.67 -4.93
C ASN A 55 5.52 -6.80 -6.10
N GLU A 56 6.61 -6.05 -6.10
CA GLU A 56 7.64 -6.16 -7.13
C GLU A 56 8.35 -7.51 -7.03
N ALA A 57 8.65 -8.00 -5.83
CA ALA A 57 9.23 -9.31 -5.65
C ALA A 57 8.31 -10.44 -6.14
N CYS A 58 7.02 -10.42 -5.80
CA CYS A 58 6.07 -11.38 -6.34
C CYS A 58 5.92 -11.28 -7.86
N ALA A 59 5.90 -10.05 -8.41
CA ALA A 59 5.84 -9.86 -9.87
C ALA A 59 7.08 -10.43 -10.57
N ARG A 60 8.28 -10.19 -10.04
CA ARG A 60 9.53 -10.77 -10.55
C ARG A 60 9.58 -12.29 -10.38
N ALA A 61 8.94 -12.83 -9.33
CA ALA A 61 8.82 -14.26 -9.08
C ALA A 61 7.72 -14.95 -9.90
N GLY A 62 6.92 -14.20 -10.66
CA GLY A 62 5.77 -14.75 -11.40
C GLY A 62 4.62 -15.22 -10.52
N VAL A 63 4.56 -14.77 -9.26
CA VAL A 63 3.60 -15.19 -8.25
C VAL A 63 2.52 -14.12 -8.08
N ALA A 64 1.25 -14.52 -7.95
CA ALA A 64 0.22 -13.60 -7.53
C ALA A 64 0.42 -13.18 -6.06
N ALA A 65 0.86 -11.94 -5.84
CA ALA A 65 0.82 -11.35 -4.50
C ALA A 65 -0.63 -11.17 -4.06
N ASN A 66 -0.95 -11.62 -2.85
CA ASN A 66 -2.19 -11.14 -2.25
C ASN A 66 -2.02 -9.63 -2.06
N LYS A 67 -3.03 -8.86 -2.45
CA LYS A 67 -3.01 -7.40 -2.32
C LYS A 67 -3.06 -7.07 -0.84
N THR A 68 -1.94 -7.23 -0.11
CA THR A 68 -1.76 -6.60 1.19
C THR A 68 -2.14 -5.16 0.98
N ARG A 69 -3.20 -4.74 1.67
CA ARG A 69 -3.89 -3.45 1.52
C ARG A 69 -2.86 -2.34 1.72
N SER A 70 -2.14 -2.00 0.66
CA SER A 70 -1.28 -0.85 0.65
C SER A 70 -2.27 0.30 0.78
N TYR A 71 -2.36 0.88 1.97
CA TYR A 71 -3.23 2.03 2.23
C TYR A 71 -2.93 3.16 1.21
N SER A 72 -1.69 3.19 0.71
CA SER A 72 -1.22 4.00 -0.41
C SER A 72 -1.86 3.67 -1.77
N ARG A 73 -2.27 2.42 -2.03
CA ARG A 73 -2.99 2.01 -3.26
C ARG A 73 -4.51 2.07 -3.14
N ARG A 74 -5.07 2.35 -1.97
CA ARG A 74 -6.54 2.48 -1.84
C ARG A 74 -7.05 3.75 -2.54
N TRP A 75 -6.21 4.75 -2.66
CA TRP A 75 -6.48 5.99 -3.39
C TRP A 75 -5.22 6.37 -4.14
N THR A 76 -5.33 6.67 -5.42
CA THR A 76 -4.35 7.48 -6.15
C THR A 76 -4.48 8.94 -5.72
N ASP A 77 -3.55 9.78 -6.14
CA ASP A 77 -3.63 11.21 -5.91
C ASP A 77 -4.88 11.83 -6.53
N ASP A 78 -5.27 11.34 -7.72
CA ASP A 78 -6.52 11.71 -8.39
C ASP A 78 -7.75 11.25 -7.59
N ASP A 79 -7.76 10.03 -7.06
CA ASP A 79 -8.84 9.54 -6.20
C ASP A 79 -9.03 10.43 -4.96
N VAL A 80 -7.92 10.87 -4.34
CA VAL A 80 -7.98 11.77 -3.17
C VAL A 80 -8.59 13.11 -3.57
N VAL A 81 -8.18 13.68 -4.71
CA VAL A 81 -8.76 14.93 -5.25
C VAL A 81 -10.24 14.76 -5.54
N ALA A 82 -10.64 13.68 -6.20
CA ALA A 82 -12.03 13.37 -6.53
C ALA A 82 -12.91 13.21 -5.29
N ILE A 83 -12.41 12.55 -4.24
CA ILE A 83 -13.11 12.39 -2.96
C ILE A 83 -13.29 13.73 -2.27
N VAL A 84 -12.26 14.58 -2.23
CA VAL A 84 -12.37 15.94 -1.67
C VAL A 84 -13.36 16.77 -2.48
N ALA A 85 -13.36 16.66 -3.80
CA ALA A 85 -14.34 17.34 -4.65
C ALA A 85 -15.78 16.87 -4.36
N SER A 86 -15.97 15.57 -4.11
CA SER A 86 -17.27 15.02 -3.70
C SER A 86 -17.72 15.56 -2.34
N TYR A 87 -16.79 15.66 -1.38
CA TYR A 87 -17.06 16.31 -0.10
C TYR A 87 -17.46 17.78 -0.29
N LEU A 88 -16.73 18.56 -1.09
CA LEU A 88 -17.03 19.98 -1.32
C LEU A 88 -18.40 20.22 -1.99
N ARG A 89 -18.89 19.24 -2.77
CA ARG A 89 -20.24 19.27 -3.36
C ARG A 89 -21.32 18.74 -2.41
N SER A 90 -20.95 18.13 -1.28
CA SER A 90 -21.91 17.57 -0.34
C SER A 90 -22.67 18.69 0.37
N PRO A 91 -23.99 18.55 0.58
CA PRO A 91 -24.78 19.54 1.28
C PRO A 91 -24.29 19.69 2.73
N GLY A 92 -24.08 20.95 3.15
CA GLY A 92 -23.56 21.27 4.48
C GLY A 92 -22.03 21.29 4.59
N ALA A 93 -21.30 20.97 3.52
CA ALA A 93 -19.84 21.05 3.53
C ALA A 93 -19.36 22.50 3.70
N THR A 94 -18.57 22.74 4.74
CA THR A 94 -17.97 24.07 5.00
C THR A 94 -16.71 24.31 4.17
N GLY A 95 -16.15 23.25 3.56
CA GLY A 95 -14.88 23.30 2.84
C GLY A 95 -13.68 23.53 3.76
N SER A 96 -13.80 23.16 5.04
CA SER A 96 -12.73 23.19 6.03
C SER A 96 -12.17 21.79 6.28
N TYR A 97 -10.90 21.71 6.69
CA TYR A 97 -10.27 20.42 7.00
C TYR A 97 -10.96 19.67 8.15
N ALA A 98 -11.42 20.40 9.18
CA ALA A 98 -12.09 19.81 10.33
C ALA A 98 -13.40 19.14 9.90
N ASP A 99 -14.19 19.83 9.09
CA ASP A 99 -15.46 19.32 8.57
C ASP A 99 -15.26 18.15 7.59
N TYR A 100 -14.26 18.22 6.70
CA TYR A 100 -13.85 17.06 5.91
C TYR A 100 -13.50 15.86 6.79
N SER A 101 -12.75 16.08 7.87
CA SER A 101 -12.34 14.99 8.76
C SER A 101 -13.52 14.36 9.50
N GLU A 102 -14.58 15.11 9.81
CA GLU A 102 -15.82 14.57 10.38
C GLU A 102 -16.65 13.84 9.31
N TRP A 103 -16.78 14.42 8.12
CA TRP A 103 -17.44 13.77 6.98
C TRP A 103 -16.78 12.44 6.63
N ALA A 104 -15.45 12.40 6.52
CA ALA A 104 -14.69 11.21 6.15
C ALA A 104 -14.85 10.04 7.14
N LYS A 105 -15.13 10.31 8.42
CA LYS A 105 -15.43 9.24 9.41
C LYS A 105 -16.73 8.50 9.10
N GLN A 106 -17.66 9.16 8.43
CA GLN A 106 -18.98 8.62 8.08
C GLN A 106 -19.01 8.00 6.68
N GLN A 107 -17.93 8.15 5.90
CA GLN A 107 -17.87 7.67 4.52
C GLN A 107 -17.04 6.40 4.42
N GLU A 108 -17.67 5.32 3.96
CA GLU A 108 -16.97 4.09 3.68
C GLU A 108 -16.07 4.27 2.44
N GLY A 109 -14.77 4.37 2.65
CA GLY A 109 -13.80 4.51 1.56
C GLY A 109 -13.30 5.93 1.30
N ALA A 110 -13.54 6.90 2.17
CA ALA A 110 -12.79 8.15 2.18
C ALA A 110 -11.50 8.02 3.03
N PRO A 111 -10.36 8.65 2.65
CA PRO A 111 -9.18 8.69 3.49
C PRO A 111 -9.43 9.60 4.71
N SER A 112 -8.97 9.16 5.88
CA SER A 112 -9.02 9.97 7.10
C SER A 112 -8.25 11.29 6.93
N GLY A 113 -8.59 12.32 7.70
CA GLY A 113 -7.85 13.60 7.68
C GLY A 113 -6.33 13.43 7.81
N PRO A 114 -5.83 12.63 8.78
CA PRO A 114 -4.40 12.31 8.88
C PRO A 114 -3.83 11.61 7.64
N THR A 115 -4.55 10.66 7.05
CA THR A 115 -4.13 9.97 5.81
C THR A 115 -4.04 10.93 4.63
N LEU A 116 -4.98 11.86 4.51
CA LEU A 116 -4.98 12.89 3.49
C LEU A 116 -3.78 13.84 3.66
N ARG A 117 -3.46 14.25 4.90
CA ARG A 117 -2.33 15.14 5.20
C ARG A 117 -0.95 14.53 4.92
N GLN A 118 -0.85 13.20 4.89
CA GLN A 118 0.40 12.52 4.47
C GLN A 118 0.68 12.68 2.98
N ARG A 119 -0.32 13.07 2.18
CA ARG A 119 -0.20 13.22 0.72
C ARG A 119 -0.24 14.65 0.24
N PHE A 120 -1.19 15.44 0.75
CA PHE A 120 -1.40 16.82 0.33
C PHE A 120 -1.59 17.74 1.53
N SER A 121 -1.19 19.00 1.36
CA SER A 121 -1.73 20.05 2.21
C SER A 121 -3.22 20.27 1.90
N TRP A 122 -4.00 20.70 2.92
CA TRP A 122 -5.43 20.95 2.73
C TRP A 122 -5.70 21.99 1.62
N ALA A 123 -4.90 23.06 1.58
CA ALA A 123 -5.03 24.12 0.58
C ALA A 123 -4.80 23.58 -0.84
N GLU A 124 -3.80 22.72 -1.01
CA GLU A 124 -3.44 22.15 -2.29
C GLU A 124 -4.50 21.18 -2.83
N VAL A 125 -4.97 20.23 -2.01
CA VAL A 125 -6.01 19.28 -2.45
C VAL A 125 -7.33 19.99 -2.70
N LYS A 126 -7.68 21.01 -1.90
CA LYS A 126 -8.90 21.81 -2.11
C LYS A 126 -8.84 22.58 -3.43
N LYS A 127 -7.69 23.19 -3.74
CA LYS A 127 -7.47 23.87 -5.01
C LYS A 127 -7.65 22.91 -6.19
N ARG A 128 -6.96 21.76 -6.16
CA ARG A 128 -7.10 20.72 -7.21
C ARG A 128 -8.53 20.20 -7.34
N ALA A 129 -9.25 20.05 -6.24
CA ALA A 129 -10.64 19.60 -6.23
C ALA A 129 -11.63 20.61 -6.84
N GLN A 130 -11.25 21.89 -6.87
CA GLN A 130 -12.05 22.98 -7.45
C GLN A 130 -11.67 23.29 -8.91
N GLU A 131 -10.46 22.90 -9.33
CA GLU A 131 -9.96 23.02 -10.70
C GLU A 131 -9.84 21.63 -11.33
N PRO A 132 -10.96 20.95 -11.69
CA PRO A 132 -10.88 19.71 -12.45
C PRO A 132 -10.25 20.04 -13.81
N GLY A 133 -9.06 19.48 -14.06
CA GLY A 133 -8.36 19.60 -15.35
C GLY A 133 -9.11 18.95 -16.49
#